data_AF-F7KHG1-F1
#
_entry.id   AF-F7KHG1-F1
#
_cell.length_a   1.000
_cell.length_b   1.000
_cell.length_c   1.000
_cell.angle_alpha   90.00
_cell.angle_beta   90.00
_cell.angle_gamma   90.00
#
_symmetry.space_group_name_H-M   'P 1'
#
loop_
_entity.id
_entity.type
_entity.pdbx_description
1 polymer ?
#
loop_
_entity_poly.entity_id
_entity_poly.type
_entity_poly.pdbx_seq_one_letter_code
_entity_poly.pdbx_strand_id
1 'polypeptide(L)'
;MSNIDLLKLQSLLDDHRHYLLQGYNVVSNPYLRTEDIQMSNTILDKDKLNEKFPGNSFYNYVSGNETGSISETYAGNTLYEMENSFGTKNTIAYNSVALNASLSADYQTGNSILDNNIFLKQYQAHVLGHIYSRGDVSDLRECLDAHFREDLENMEPRKLFFKYGTHLIRDFSVGGCIMLDMRYHNHMHKTVQQVSADAAAAYSGLSLDSSTSAYKNAVSFYQNVSVRIRSVGGNSFSAFSVSDFNSQSKAWMDSLADKAVPFRINRNGSLPIWELTSNAARAKTLEKEFYLYNIDVLDEVKANIPFITDLRVEIRDKDNIRSVCPENWYVAQMNPGTLSAYDIDLNKGSGGKYIYLLYRFGTNQKDRITDIKILMGRNTTLGGYTRIDADLNTGSGGEYIYLAYKKEDNKEKDGIYGLGTTEQSSFTDNYWRMAKDQNNNLADLNKGAGGLFIYLLTYREKYLDEIEREKRELQALTDSLK
;
A
#
# COMPACT_ATOMS: atom_id res chain seq x y z
N MET A 1 9.80 10.17 -37.28
CA MET A 1 10.68 8.97 -37.32
C MET A 1 11.01 8.65 -38.77
N SER A 2 12.25 8.23 -39.05
CA SER A 2 12.59 7.69 -40.37
C SER A 2 12.06 6.25 -40.52
N ASN A 3 11.99 5.71 -41.75
CA ASN A 3 11.62 4.31 -41.99
C ASN A 3 12.57 3.31 -41.29
N ILE A 4 13.84 3.69 -41.10
CA ILE A 4 14.83 2.87 -40.40
C ILE A 4 14.52 2.81 -38.90
N ASP A 5 14.08 3.92 -38.30
CA ASP A 5 13.71 3.98 -36.89
C ASP A 5 12.46 3.14 -36.60
N LEU A 6 11.49 3.15 -37.51
CA LEU A 6 10.28 2.32 -37.44
C LEU A 6 10.61 0.82 -37.48
N LEU A 7 11.55 0.40 -38.34
CA LEU A 7 11.99 -1.00 -38.43
C LEU A 7 12.74 -1.46 -37.18
N LYS A 8 13.59 -0.60 -36.60
CA LYS A 8 14.30 -0.90 -35.34
C LYS A 8 13.33 -1.02 -34.17
N LEU A 9 12.38 -0.10 -34.08
CA LEU A 9 11.33 -0.12 -33.07
C LEU A 9 10.46 -1.38 -33.20
N GLN A 10 10.08 -1.76 -34.43
CA GLN A 10 9.36 -3.01 -34.68
C GLN A 10 10.14 -4.22 -34.16
N SER A 11 11.44 -4.32 -34.50
CA SER A 11 12.30 -5.41 -34.06
C SER A 11 12.40 -5.51 -32.54
N LEU A 12 12.62 -4.37 -31.85
CA LEU A 12 12.68 -4.32 -30.38
C LEU A 12 11.40 -4.88 -29.75
N LEU A 13 10.25 -4.56 -30.35
CA LEU A 13 8.96 -4.97 -29.82
C LEU A 13 8.68 -6.44 -30.12
N ASP A 14 9.04 -6.92 -31.32
CA ASP A 14 8.98 -8.33 -31.65
C ASP A 14 9.84 -9.20 -30.73
N ASP A 15 10.94 -8.68 -30.18
CA ASP A 15 11.76 -9.40 -29.19
C ASP A 15 10.97 -9.69 -27.89
N HIS A 16 9.98 -8.86 -27.53
CA HIS A 16 9.17 -9.05 -26.33
C HIS A 16 7.92 -9.91 -26.53
N ARG A 17 7.63 -10.37 -27.75
CA ARG A 17 6.42 -11.17 -28.05
C ARG A 17 6.32 -12.47 -27.24
N HIS A 18 7.43 -12.98 -26.71
CA HIS A 18 7.44 -14.21 -25.91
C HIS A 18 6.66 -14.10 -24.60
N TYR A 19 6.42 -12.89 -24.07
CA TYR A 19 5.56 -12.67 -22.92
C TYR A 19 4.06 -12.73 -23.26
N LEU A 20 3.71 -12.56 -24.54
CA LEU A 20 2.32 -12.63 -24.99
C LEU A 20 1.83 -14.08 -24.89
N LEU A 21 0.63 -14.26 -24.38
CA LEU A 21 0.03 -15.58 -24.11
C LEU A 21 0.82 -16.43 -23.11
N GLN A 22 1.66 -15.80 -22.29
CA GLN A 22 2.28 -16.44 -21.13
C GLN A 22 1.37 -16.29 -19.91
N GLY A 23 1.41 -17.29 -19.04
CA GLY A 23 0.69 -17.28 -17.77
C GLY A 23 1.37 -16.38 -16.72
N TYR A 24 0.57 -15.65 -15.95
CA TYR A 24 1.04 -14.81 -14.84
C TYR A 24 0.02 -14.75 -13.71
N ASN A 25 0.50 -14.46 -12.50
CA ASN A 25 -0.35 -14.35 -11.31
C ASN A 25 -0.71 -12.88 -11.06
N VAL A 26 -1.95 -12.49 -11.36
CA VAL A 26 -2.42 -11.10 -11.18
C VAL A 26 -2.42 -10.64 -9.73
N VAL A 27 -2.50 -11.58 -8.78
CA VAL A 27 -2.61 -11.27 -7.35
C VAL A 27 -1.24 -10.94 -6.76
N SER A 28 -0.22 -11.74 -7.08
CA SER A 28 1.15 -11.51 -6.57
C SER A 28 2.02 -10.64 -7.49
N ASN A 29 1.68 -10.52 -8.77
CA ASN A 29 2.37 -9.68 -9.75
C ASN A 29 1.42 -8.72 -10.50
N PRO A 30 0.81 -7.75 -9.78
CA PRO A 30 -0.15 -6.82 -10.38
C PRO A 30 0.51 -5.81 -11.34
N TYR A 31 1.78 -5.46 -11.13
CA TYR A 31 2.49 -4.44 -11.92
C TYR A 31 3.26 -5.00 -13.13
N LEU A 32 3.04 -6.27 -13.51
CA LEU A 32 3.76 -6.94 -14.61
C LEU A 32 5.30 -6.85 -14.48
N ARG A 33 5.83 -7.32 -13.36
CA ARG A 33 7.27 -7.57 -13.22
C ARG A 33 7.64 -8.76 -14.08
N THR A 34 8.36 -8.51 -15.17
CA THR A 34 8.69 -9.55 -16.15
C THR A 34 9.57 -10.65 -15.58
N GLU A 35 10.41 -10.32 -14.59
CA GLU A 35 11.24 -11.29 -13.87
C GLU A 35 10.45 -12.34 -13.07
N ASP A 36 9.20 -12.03 -12.71
CA ASP A 36 8.32 -12.93 -11.96
C ASP A 36 7.43 -13.81 -12.88
N ILE A 37 7.60 -13.71 -14.20
CA ILE A 37 6.83 -14.50 -15.17
C ILE A 37 7.55 -15.83 -15.42
N GLN A 38 6.87 -16.93 -15.11
CA GLN A 38 7.43 -18.27 -15.32
C GLN A 38 7.36 -18.68 -16.79
N MET A 39 8.46 -18.47 -17.51
CA MET A 39 8.56 -18.73 -18.95
C MET A 39 8.63 -20.23 -19.33
N SER A 40 8.91 -21.12 -18.37
CA SER A 40 9.06 -22.56 -18.64
C SER A 40 7.74 -23.31 -18.75
N ASN A 41 6.65 -22.74 -18.20
CA ASN A 41 5.35 -23.41 -18.10
C ASN A 41 4.43 -22.84 -19.19
N THR A 42 4.45 -23.47 -20.36
CA THR A 42 3.67 -23.04 -21.53
C THR A 42 2.20 -23.39 -21.40
N ILE A 43 1.32 -22.42 -21.66
CA ILE A 43 -0.14 -22.63 -21.71
C ILE A 43 -0.59 -23.02 -23.12
N LEU A 44 0.01 -22.41 -24.13
CA LEU A 44 -0.29 -22.66 -25.54
C LEU A 44 0.85 -23.41 -26.22
N ASP A 45 0.47 -24.33 -27.10
CA ASP A 45 1.35 -25.02 -28.03
C ASP A 45 1.67 -24.10 -29.21
N LYS A 46 2.97 -23.86 -29.44
CA LYS A 46 3.43 -22.93 -30.47
C LYS A 46 3.14 -23.44 -31.88
N ASP A 47 3.18 -24.75 -32.11
CA ASP A 47 2.94 -25.33 -33.43
C ASP A 47 1.46 -25.22 -33.78
N LYS A 48 0.57 -25.55 -32.84
CA LYS A 48 -0.88 -25.36 -33.02
C LYS A 48 -1.25 -23.89 -33.21
N LEU A 49 -0.61 -23.00 -32.46
CA LEU A 49 -0.83 -21.56 -32.61
C LEU A 49 -0.41 -21.07 -34.00
N ASN A 50 0.71 -21.57 -34.53
CA ASN A 50 1.18 -21.26 -35.88
C ASN A 50 0.28 -21.85 -36.98
N GLU A 51 -0.27 -23.06 -36.77
CA GLU A 51 -1.25 -23.65 -37.69
C GLU A 51 -2.56 -22.84 -37.72
N LYS A 52 -3.06 -22.46 -36.55
CA LYS A 52 -4.30 -21.68 -36.40
C LYS A 52 -4.14 -20.25 -36.91
N PHE A 53 -2.97 -19.66 -36.69
CA PHE A 53 -2.63 -18.29 -37.09
C PHE A 53 -1.34 -18.27 -37.93
N PRO A 54 -1.42 -18.69 -39.21
CA PRO A 54 -0.27 -18.76 -40.09
C PRO A 54 0.48 -17.44 -40.18
N GLY A 55 1.82 -17.52 -40.30
CA GLY A 55 2.68 -16.35 -40.42
C GLY A 55 2.74 -15.46 -39.18
N ASN A 56 2.55 -16.03 -37.99
CA ASN A 56 2.49 -15.31 -36.71
C ASN A 56 1.36 -14.27 -36.64
N SER A 57 0.23 -14.54 -37.30
CA SER A 57 -0.91 -13.62 -37.33
C SER A 57 -1.75 -13.61 -36.04
N PHE A 58 -1.29 -14.29 -34.98
CA PHE A 58 -1.97 -14.36 -33.68
C PHE A 58 -1.77 -13.10 -32.82
N TYR A 59 -1.00 -12.12 -33.29
CA TYR A 59 -0.79 -10.87 -32.57
C TYR A 59 -0.79 -9.66 -33.50
N ASN A 60 -0.95 -8.51 -32.87
CA ASN A 60 -0.77 -7.21 -33.45
C ASN A 60 0.24 -6.43 -32.64
N TYR A 61 0.93 -5.55 -33.33
CA TYR A 61 1.72 -4.50 -32.74
C TYR A 61 1.16 -3.15 -33.18
N VAL A 62 1.18 -2.19 -32.26
CA VAL A 62 0.87 -0.79 -32.54
C VAL A 62 2.06 0.06 -32.10
N SER A 63 2.63 0.79 -33.06
CA SER A 63 3.71 1.73 -32.80
C SER A 63 3.20 2.95 -32.06
N GLY A 64 3.90 3.31 -30.99
CA GLY A 64 3.62 4.51 -30.21
C GLY A 64 4.11 5.77 -30.92
N ASN A 65 3.52 6.14 -32.06
CA ASN A 65 3.70 7.49 -32.59
C ASN A 65 2.65 8.49 -32.07
N GLU A 66 1.65 8.05 -31.28
CA GLU A 66 0.54 8.89 -30.83
C GLU A 66 0.13 8.75 -29.34
N THR A 67 0.88 8.01 -28.52
CA THR A 67 0.56 7.82 -27.09
C THR A 67 1.66 8.38 -26.20
N GLY A 68 1.57 9.70 -26.00
CA GLY A 68 2.56 10.51 -25.30
C GLY A 68 2.96 10.01 -23.93
N SER A 69 4.15 10.41 -23.48
CA SER A 69 4.62 10.20 -22.12
C SER A 69 3.52 10.57 -21.13
N ILE A 70 2.98 9.60 -20.40
CA ILE A 70 1.98 9.85 -19.36
C ILE A 70 2.76 10.37 -18.16
N SER A 71 2.27 11.46 -17.56
CA SER A 71 2.83 12.03 -16.34
C SER A 71 1.69 12.43 -15.43
N GLU A 72 1.52 11.71 -14.33
CA GLU A 72 0.37 11.85 -13.45
C GLU A 72 0.80 11.83 -11.99
N THR A 73 0.08 12.62 -11.18
CA THR A 73 0.27 12.69 -9.73
C THR A 73 -0.94 12.10 -9.04
N TYR A 74 -0.67 11.22 -8.10
CA TYR A 74 -1.64 10.54 -7.24
C TYR A 74 -1.38 10.99 -5.80
N ALA A 75 -2.44 11.14 -5.01
CA ALA A 75 -2.33 11.68 -3.67
C ALA A 75 -3.39 11.08 -2.74
N GLY A 76 -3.05 10.94 -1.45
CA GLY A 76 -3.96 10.49 -0.41
C GLY A 76 -3.46 10.88 0.98
N ASN A 77 -4.37 10.90 1.96
CA ASN A 77 -3.98 11.07 3.37
C ASN A 77 -3.33 9.80 3.93
N THR A 78 -3.48 8.68 3.23
CA THR A 78 -2.84 7.41 3.53
C THR A 78 -2.26 6.80 2.26
N LEU A 79 -1.22 5.97 2.40
CA LEU A 79 -0.64 5.26 1.27
C LEU A 79 -1.69 4.42 0.52
N TYR A 80 -2.62 3.78 1.25
CA TYR A 80 -3.75 3.04 0.67
C TYR A 80 -4.60 3.88 -0.30
N GLU A 81 -5.02 5.08 0.12
CA GLU A 81 -5.82 5.98 -0.72
C GLU A 81 -5.07 6.40 -1.99
N MET A 82 -3.77 6.67 -1.85
CA MET A 82 -2.90 7.03 -2.96
C MET A 82 -2.75 5.85 -3.94
N GLU A 83 -2.45 4.65 -3.45
CA GLU A 83 -2.29 3.45 -4.27
C GLU A 83 -3.60 3.04 -4.96
N ASN A 84 -4.72 3.12 -4.25
CA ASN A 84 -6.03 2.86 -4.85
C ASN A 84 -6.34 3.84 -5.99
N SER A 85 -5.99 5.12 -5.82
CA SER A 85 -6.09 6.12 -6.89
C SER A 85 -5.19 5.77 -8.08
N PHE A 86 -3.95 5.34 -7.82
CA PHE A 86 -3.00 4.89 -8.84
C PHE A 86 -3.51 3.69 -9.63
N GLY A 87 -3.94 2.64 -8.93
CA GLY A 87 -4.39 1.38 -9.53
C GLY A 87 -5.65 1.54 -10.36
N THR A 88 -6.60 2.37 -9.91
CA THR A 88 -7.84 2.65 -10.64
C THR A 88 -7.57 3.31 -11.99
N LYS A 89 -6.57 4.19 -12.10
CA LYS A 89 -6.28 4.92 -13.34
C LYS A 89 -5.30 4.21 -14.28
N ASN A 90 -4.31 3.48 -13.74
CA ASN A 90 -3.28 2.84 -14.57
C ASN A 90 -3.64 1.44 -15.09
N THR A 91 -4.88 1.02 -14.89
CA THR A 91 -5.41 -0.25 -15.45
C THR A 91 -4.58 -1.46 -15.07
N ILE A 92 -4.22 -1.55 -13.79
CA ILE A 92 -3.64 -2.76 -13.21
C ILE A 92 -4.65 -3.88 -13.45
N ALA A 93 -4.21 -5.00 -14.04
CA ALA A 93 -5.09 -6.10 -14.43
C ALA A 93 -5.97 -6.63 -13.28
N TYR A 94 -5.51 -6.44 -12.04
CA TYR A 94 -6.25 -6.71 -10.83
C TYR A 94 -5.87 -5.71 -9.72
N ASN A 95 -6.68 -4.68 -9.50
CA ASN A 95 -6.50 -3.67 -8.44
C ASN A 95 -7.33 -4.06 -7.20
N SER A 96 -6.83 -4.99 -6.39
CA SER A 96 -7.51 -5.43 -5.16
C SER A 96 -7.15 -4.57 -3.94
N VAL A 97 -7.98 -4.64 -2.89
CA VAL A 97 -7.66 -4.05 -1.57
C VAL A 97 -6.39 -4.69 -1.02
N ALA A 98 -6.16 -5.99 -1.27
CA ALA A 98 -4.96 -6.71 -0.84
C ALA A 98 -3.66 -6.09 -1.38
N LEU A 99 -3.63 -5.70 -2.65
CA LEU A 99 -2.49 -5.00 -3.24
C LEU A 99 -2.24 -3.66 -2.54
N ASN A 100 -3.30 -2.86 -2.39
CA ASN A 100 -3.18 -1.51 -1.82
C ASN A 100 -2.84 -1.55 -0.31
N ALA A 101 -3.34 -2.54 0.41
CA ALA A 101 -3.12 -2.72 1.84
C ALA A 101 -1.75 -3.36 2.15
N SER A 102 -1.24 -4.31 1.35
CA SER A 102 0.11 -4.86 1.51
C SER A 102 1.19 -3.78 1.36
N LEU A 103 1.09 -2.97 0.31
CA LEU A 103 1.98 -1.82 0.10
C LEU A 103 1.88 -0.79 1.23
N SER A 104 0.71 -0.65 1.84
CA SER A 104 0.49 0.20 3.02
C SER A 104 1.16 -0.33 4.28
N ALA A 105 1.09 -1.65 4.53
CA ALA A 105 1.68 -2.28 5.70
C ALA A 105 3.22 -2.18 5.70
N ASP A 106 3.87 -2.36 4.55
CA ASP A 106 5.33 -2.25 4.40
C ASP A 106 5.89 -0.85 4.69
N TYR A 107 5.08 0.20 4.52
CA TYR A 107 5.47 1.59 4.75
C TYR A 107 5.20 2.07 6.18
N GLN A 108 4.51 1.28 7.01
CA GLN A 108 4.12 1.62 8.38
C GLN A 108 5.17 1.25 9.44
N THR A 109 6.46 1.27 9.12
CA THR A 109 7.50 1.41 10.14
C THR A 109 7.50 2.85 10.70
N GLY A 110 6.42 3.24 11.37
CA GLY A 110 6.56 4.06 12.56
C GLY A 110 5.55 5.15 12.87
N ASN A 111 5.08 5.98 11.94
CA ASN A 111 4.28 7.15 12.37
C ASN A 111 3.41 7.80 11.28
N SER A 112 3.16 7.13 10.15
CA SER A 112 2.46 7.74 9.02
C SER A 112 1.03 8.22 9.29
N ILE A 113 0.37 7.73 10.34
CA ILE A 113 -1.03 8.08 10.66
C ILE A 113 -1.11 9.28 11.63
N LEU A 114 -0.04 9.57 12.36
CA LEU A 114 -0.03 10.59 13.42
C LEU A 114 0.70 11.86 12.99
N ASP A 115 1.69 11.72 12.10
CA ASP A 115 2.27 12.84 11.40
C ASP A 115 1.27 13.30 10.31
N ASN A 116 0.91 14.58 10.30
CA ASN A 116 0.11 15.23 9.25
C ASN A 116 0.84 15.15 7.89
N ASN A 117 0.90 13.96 7.29
CA ASN A 117 1.61 13.66 6.07
C ASN A 117 0.60 13.48 4.93
N ILE A 118 1.04 13.80 3.72
CA ILE A 118 0.32 13.46 2.50
C ILE A 118 1.18 12.51 1.68
N PHE A 119 0.60 11.38 1.29
CA PHE A 119 1.25 10.40 0.44
C PHE A 119 1.01 10.78 -1.00
N LEU A 120 2.08 10.75 -1.79
CA LEU A 120 2.03 11.10 -3.20
C LEU A 120 2.72 10.01 -4.02
N LYS A 121 2.24 9.79 -5.24
CA LYS A 121 2.98 9.05 -6.26
C LYS A 121 3.01 9.87 -7.54
N GLN A 122 4.21 10.17 -7.99
CA GLN A 122 4.40 10.66 -9.35
C GLN A 122 4.72 9.47 -10.24
N TYR A 123 3.94 9.32 -11.31
CA TYR A 123 4.13 8.26 -12.29
C TYR A 123 4.43 8.88 -13.65
N GLN A 124 5.56 8.48 -14.24
CA GLN A 124 5.91 8.79 -15.61
C GLN A 124 6.01 7.48 -16.40
N ALA A 125 5.28 7.35 -17.50
CA ALA A 125 5.42 6.21 -18.41
C ALA A 125 5.83 6.70 -19.80
N HIS A 126 6.82 6.03 -20.40
CA HIS A 126 7.22 6.23 -21.78
C HIS A 126 6.86 4.97 -22.57
N VAL A 127 5.78 5.05 -23.35
CA VAL A 127 5.25 3.92 -24.13
C VAL A 127 5.84 3.98 -25.53
N LEU A 128 6.57 2.95 -25.92
CA LEU A 128 7.11 2.82 -27.27
C LEU A 128 6.14 2.10 -28.21
N GLY A 129 5.25 1.30 -27.64
CA GLY A 129 4.18 0.61 -28.34
C GLY A 129 3.49 -0.38 -27.43
N HIS A 130 2.55 -1.14 -27.98
CA HIS A 130 1.95 -2.25 -27.27
C HIS A 130 1.75 -3.45 -28.20
N ILE A 131 1.71 -4.62 -27.59
CA ILE A 131 1.54 -5.90 -28.27
C ILE A 131 0.29 -6.54 -27.70
N TYR A 132 -0.63 -6.92 -28.58
CA TYR A 132 -1.86 -7.61 -28.19
C TYR A 132 -2.14 -8.79 -29.07
N SER A 133 -2.75 -9.80 -28.48
CA SER A 133 -3.09 -11.05 -29.14
C SER A 133 -4.45 -10.97 -29.83
N ARG A 134 -4.57 -11.72 -30.92
CA ARG A 134 -5.79 -11.99 -31.68
C ARG A 134 -6.35 -13.36 -31.29
N GLY A 135 -7.45 -13.74 -31.94
CA GLY A 135 -8.18 -14.98 -31.67
C GLY A 135 -9.09 -14.85 -30.46
N ASP A 136 -10.23 -15.52 -30.51
CA ASP A 136 -11.12 -15.61 -29.36
C ASP A 136 -10.73 -16.77 -28.43
N VAL A 137 -11.48 -16.95 -27.35
CA VAL A 137 -11.23 -18.04 -26.38
C VAL A 137 -11.33 -19.42 -27.05
N SER A 138 -12.20 -19.60 -28.04
CA SER A 138 -12.34 -20.87 -28.76
C SER A 138 -11.06 -21.18 -29.55
N ASP A 139 -10.51 -20.19 -30.24
CA ASP A 139 -9.25 -20.36 -30.98
C ASP A 139 -8.10 -20.76 -30.04
N LEU A 140 -8.02 -20.13 -28.86
CA LEU A 140 -6.98 -20.46 -27.87
C LEU A 140 -7.14 -21.87 -27.28
N ARG A 141 -8.37 -22.33 -27.08
CA ARG A 141 -8.65 -23.70 -26.58
C ARG A 141 -8.13 -24.78 -27.52
N GLU A 142 -8.23 -24.56 -28.83
CA GLU A 142 -7.69 -25.46 -29.84
C GLU A 142 -6.15 -25.54 -29.77
N CYS A 143 -5.52 -24.44 -29.37
CA CYS A 143 -4.07 -24.28 -29.32
C CYS A 143 -3.44 -24.63 -27.96
N LEU A 144 -4.19 -25.17 -26.99
CA LEU A 144 -3.61 -25.51 -25.68
C LEU A 144 -2.46 -26.53 -25.79
N ASP A 145 -1.42 -26.30 -24.99
CA ASP A 145 -0.40 -27.32 -24.70
C ASP A 145 -1.04 -28.56 -24.09
N ALA A 146 -0.52 -29.75 -24.43
CA ALA A 146 -1.11 -31.01 -24.00
C ALA A 146 -1.04 -31.21 -22.47
N HIS A 147 0.09 -30.85 -21.85
CA HIS A 147 0.27 -30.97 -20.39
C HIS A 147 -0.57 -29.92 -19.67
N PHE A 148 -0.59 -28.68 -20.16
CA PHE A 148 -1.48 -27.66 -19.59
C PHE A 148 -2.95 -28.08 -19.69
N ARG A 149 -3.39 -28.64 -20.82
CA ARG A 149 -4.78 -29.12 -20.98
C ARG A 149 -5.12 -30.21 -19.95
N GLU A 150 -4.20 -31.15 -19.71
CA GLU A 150 -4.38 -32.18 -18.69
C GLU A 150 -4.44 -31.59 -17.27
N ASP A 151 -3.51 -30.69 -16.94
CA ASP A 151 -3.43 -30.02 -15.66
C ASP A 151 -4.66 -29.11 -15.41
N LEU A 152 -5.11 -28.38 -16.43
CA LEU A 152 -6.27 -27.50 -16.36
C LEU A 152 -7.51 -28.25 -15.89
N GLU A 153 -7.71 -29.49 -16.35
CA GLU A 153 -8.85 -30.32 -15.98
C GLU A 153 -8.66 -31.03 -14.63
N ASN A 154 -7.44 -31.47 -14.31
CA ASN A 154 -7.23 -32.46 -13.24
C ASN A 154 -6.39 -31.97 -12.05
N MET A 155 -5.57 -30.93 -12.22
CA MET A 155 -4.69 -30.44 -11.15
C MET A 155 -5.50 -29.79 -10.02
N GLU A 156 -5.00 -29.85 -8.79
CA GLU A 156 -5.60 -29.07 -7.70
C GLU A 156 -5.48 -27.56 -8.05
N PRO A 157 -6.56 -26.77 -7.93
CA PRO A 157 -6.60 -25.37 -8.37
C PRO A 157 -5.44 -24.47 -7.88
N ARG A 158 -5.04 -24.53 -6.61
CA ARG A 158 -3.92 -23.71 -6.11
C ARG A 158 -2.59 -24.13 -6.70
N LYS A 159 -2.34 -25.42 -6.88
CA LYS A 159 -1.16 -25.92 -7.60
C LYS A 159 -1.15 -25.46 -9.05
N LEU A 160 -2.32 -25.43 -9.71
CA LEU A 160 -2.44 -24.92 -11.08
C LEU A 160 -2.06 -23.44 -11.15
N PHE A 161 -2.60 -22.61 -10.25
CA PHE A 161 -2.27 -21.19 -10.19
C PHE A 161 -0.81 -20.92 -9.84
N PHE A 162 -0.21 -21.71 -8.96
CA PHE A 162 1.21 -21.61 -8.65
C PHE A 162 2.09 -21.96 -9.86
N LYS A 163 1.71 -22.98 -10.62
CA LYS A 163 2.48 -23.46 -11.78
C LYS A 163 2.35 -22.55 -13.00
N TYR A 164 1.12 -22.17 -13.36
CA TYR A 164 0.83 -21.47 -14.62
C TYR A 164 0.41 -20.00 -14.43
N GLY A 165 0.25 -19.53 -13.20
CA GLY A 165 -0.40 -18.24 -12.95
C GLY A 165 -1.92 -18.35 -12.96
N THR A 166 -2.59 -17.23 -12.69
CA THR A 166 -4.05 -17.15 -12.62
C THR A 166 -4.67 -16.66 -13.94
N HIS A 167 -3.89 -15.93 -14.74
CA HIS A 167 -4.34 -15.31 -15.99
C HIS A 167 -3.29 -15.47 -17.10
N LEU A 168 -3.76 -15.37 -18.33
CA LEU A 168 -2.98 -15.30 -19.56
C LEU A 168 -2.78 -13.83 -19.95
N ILE A 169 -1.56 -13.45 -20.33
CA ILE A 169 -1.26 -12.11 -20.85
C ILE A 169 -1.78 -11.98 -22.29
N ARG A 170 -2.66 -11.02 -22.55
CA ARG A 170 -3.30 -10.79 -23.85
C ARG A 170 -2.97 -9.44 -24.49
N ASP A 171 -2.65 -8.41 -23.69
CA ASP A 171 -2.28 -7.08 -24.19
C ASP A 171 -1.37 -6.36 -23.17
N PHE A 172 -0.18 -5.96 -23.59
CA PHE A 172 0.77 -5.22 -22.75
C PHE A 172 1.49 -4.10 -23.49
N SER A 173 1.77 -3.02 -22.77
CA SER A 173 2.63 -1.91 -23.21
C SER A 173 4.11 -2.27 -23.03
N VAL A 174 4.93 -1.87 -24.01
CA VAL A 174 6.39 -1.96 -23.97
C VAL A 174 7.00 -0.57 -23.94
N GLY A 175 8.04 -0.40 -23.12
CA GLY A 175 8.71 0.86 -22.91
C GLY A 175 9.38 0.88 -21.55
N GLY A 176 9.04 1.88 -20.74
CA GLY A 176 9.46 1.93 -19.35
C GLY A 176 8.68 2.96 -18.55
N CYS A 177 8.82 2.92 -17.23
CA CYS A 177 8.23 3.91 -16.35
C CYS A 177 9.17 4.33 -15.22
N ILE A 178 8.88 5.47 -14.61
CA ILE A 178 9.48 5.95 -13.37
C ILE A 178 8.35 6.20 -12.37
N MET A 179 8.54 5.72 -11.15
CA MET A 179 7.68 5.95 -10.01
C MET A 179 8.46 6.71 -8.93
N LEU A 180 7.91 7.83 -8.47
CA LEU A 180 8.39 8.52 -7.27
C LEU A 180 7.34 8.30 -6.18
N ASP A 181 7.64 7.42 -5.24
CA ASP A 181 6.84 7.19 -4.04
C ASP A 181 7.27 8.22 -2.98
N MET A 182 6.34 9.10 -2.59
CA MET A 182 6.65 10.31 -1.83
C MET A 182 5.82 10.41 -0.56
N ARG A 183 6.46 10.90 0.51
CA ARG A 183 5.82 11.34 1.75
C ARG A 183 6.11 12.82 1.96
N TYR A 184 5.08 13.65 1.79
CA TYR A 184 5.14 15.09 2.02
C TYR A 184 4.81 15.41 3.47
N HIS A 185 5.73 16.03 4.19
CA HIS A 185 5.53 16.48 5.57
C HIS A 185 4.76 17.80 5.56
N ASN A 186 3.46 17.75 5.87
CA ASN A 186 2.54 18.86 5.66
C ASN A 186 2.55 19.88 6.81
N HIS A 187 3.69 20.54 7.00
CA HIS A 187 3.83 21.62 7.99
C HIS A 187 2.99 22.86 7.67
N MET A 188 2.61 23.02 6.39
CA MET A 188 1.85 24.17 5.89
C MET A 188 0.34 23.95 5.87
N HIS A 189 -0.14 22.81 6.37
CA HIS A 189 -1.57 22.52 6.50
C HIS A 189 -2.36 22.58 5.18
N LYS A 190 -1.71 22.21 4.08
CA LYS A 190 -2.33 22.18 2.76
C LYS A 190 -3.29 21.00 2.63
N THR A 191 -4.34 21.13 1.84
CA THR A 191 -5.21 19.99 1.51
C THR A 191 -4.47 19.01 0.59
N VAL A 192 -4.94 17.76 0.52
CA VAL A 192 -4.43 16.75 -0.42
C VAL A 192 -4.43 17.28 -1.86
N GLN A 193 -5.49 18.01 -2.26
CA GLN A 193 -5.61 18.59 -3.59
C GLN A 193 -4.54 19.67 -3.84
N GLN A 194 -4.28 20.53 -2.86
CA GLN A 194 -3.23 21.56 -2.96
C GLN A 194 -1.85 20.93 -3.07
N VAL A 195 -1.52 19.96 -2.20
CA VAL A 195 -0.22 19.28 -2.25
C VAL A 195 -0.05 18.49 -3.53
N SER A 196 -1.10 17.84 -4.04
CA SER A 196 -1.07 17.15 -5.32
C SER A 196 -0.77 18.10 -6.49
N ALA A 197 -1.40 19.28 -6.51
CA ALA A 197 -1.12 20.30 -7.51
C ALA A 197 0.31 20.85 -7.41
N ASP A 198 0.80 21.11 -6.19
CA ASP A 198 2.17 21.54 -5.94
C ASP A 198 3.19 20.48 -6.38
N ALA A 199 2.92 19.20 -6.11
CA ALA A 199 3.76 18.08 -6.50
C ALA A 199 3.84 17.93 -8.03
N ALA A 200 2.70 18.05 -8.72
CA ALA A 200 2.65 18.02 -10.18
C ALA A 200 3.46 19.18 -10.82
N ALA A 201 3.32 20.38 -10.24
CA ALA A 201 4.09 21.56 -10.66
C ALA A 201 5.59 21.38 -10.37
N ALA A 202 5.94 20.88 -9.18
CA ALA A 202 7.32 20.60 -8.80
C ALA A 202 7.96 19.57 -9.72
N TYR A 203 7.27 18.48 -10.04
CA TYR A 203 7.79 17.47 -10.97
C TYR A 203 8.06 18.06 -12.36
N SER A 204 7.12 18.83 -12.89
CA SER A 204 7.29 19.52 -14.19
C SER A 204 8.47 20.50 -14.17
N GLY A 205 8.73 21.13 -13.01
CA GLY A 205 9.85 22.05 -12.83
C GLY A 205 11.22 21.36 -12.83
N LEU A 206 11.31 20.06 -12.50
CA LEU A 206 12.58 19.33 -12.45
C LEU A 206 13.26 19.21 -13.83
N SER A 207 12.50 19.20 -14.92
CA SER A 207 13.05 19.14 -16.28
C SER A 207 13.54 20.49 -16.82
N LEU A 208 13.32 21.59 -16.09
CA LEU A 208 13.70 22.93 -16.52
C LEU A 208 15.14 23.26 -16.09
N ASP A 209 15.73 24.26 -16.74
CA ASP A 209 17.07 24.73 -16.40
C ASP A 209 17.14 25.18 -14.93
N SER A 210 18.25 24.82 -14.27
CA SER A 210 18.47 25.05 -12.84
C SER A 210 18.39 26.53 -12.41
N SER A 211 18.63 27.46 -13.34
CA SER A 211 18.54 28.90 -13.09
C SER A 211 17.10 29.41 -12.97
N THR A 212 16.12 28.66 -13.51
CA THR A 212 14.71 29.07 -13.58
C THR A 212 14.03 29.07 -12.21
N SER A 213 13.06 29.98 -12.02
CA SER A 213 12.26 30.02 -10.79
C SER A 213 11.45 28.73 -10.59
N ALA A 214 11.00 28.10 -11.69
CA ALA A 214 10.24 26.85 -11.62
C ALA A 214 11.09 25.68 -11.11
N TYR A 215 12.35 25.55 -11.54
CA TYR A 215 13.27 24.56 -10.97
C TYR A 215 13.55 24.82 -9.49
N LYS A 216 13.82 26.09 -9.12
CA LYS A 216 14.07 26.46 -7.72
C LYS A 216 12.87 26.16 -6.82
N ASN A 217 11.65 26.43 -7.29
CA ASN A 217 10.42 26.10 -6.58
C ASN A 217 10.23 24.57 -6.44
N ALA A 218 10.55 23.81 -7.49
CA ALA A 218 10.53 22.35 -7.44
C ALA A 218 11.47 21.81 -6.36
N VAL A 219 12.74 22.25 -6.36
CA VAL A 219 13.72 21.85 -5.33
C VAL A 219 13.23 22.20 -3.92
N SER A 220 12.65 23.38 -3.73
CA SER A 220 12.07 23.80 -2.44
C SER A 220 10.92 22.89 -1.98
N PHE A 221 10.03 22.47 -2.89
CA PHE A 221 8.99 21.50 -2.57
C PHE A 221 9.58 20.19 -2.04
N TYR A 222 10.58 19.64 -2.71
CA TYR A 222 11.21 18.36 -2.33
C TYR A 222 12.03 18.42 -1.04
N GLN A 223 12.34 19.60 -0.50
CA GLN A 223 12.96 19.73 0.84
C GLN A 223 12.02 19.23 1.97
N ASN A 224 10.70 19.23 1.72
CA ASN A 224 9.70 18.75 2.67
C ASN A 224 9.23 17.32 2.36
N VAL A 225 9.88 16.63 1.40
CA VAL A 225 9.44 15.33 0.90
C VAL A 225 10.51 14.27 1.17
N SER A 226 10.12 13.16 1.81
CA SER A 226 10.88 11.92 1.70
C SER A 226 10.46 11.21 0.41
N VAL A 227 11.40 10.84 -0.44
CA VAL A 227 11.12 10.23 -1.75
C VAL A 227 11.90 8.94 -1.95
N ARG A 228 11.24 7.93 -2.54
CA ARG A 228 11.86 6.73 -3.11
C ARG A 228 11.52 6.69 -4.59
N ILE A 229 12.54 6.54 -5.43
CA ILE A 229 12.41 6.60 -6.88
C ILE A 229 12.85 5.25 -7.44
N ARG A 230 12.05 4.71 -8.36
CA ARG A 230 12.33 3.45 -9.06
C ARG A 230 11.96 3.60 -10.52
N SER A 231 12.81 3.09 -11.41
CA SER A 231 12.47 2.96 -12.83
C SER A 231 12.38 1.51 -13.27
N VAL A 232 11.56 1.27 -14.28
CA VAL A 232 11.35 -0.02 -14.96
C VAL A 232 11.65 0.17 -16.44
N GLY A 233 12.31 -0.81 -17.06
CA GLY A 233 12.83 -0.69 -18.42
C GLY A 233 14.07 0.20 -18.51
N GLY A 234 14.73 0.17 -19.66
CA GLY A 234 15.96 0.90 -19.90
C GLY A 234 17.12 0.36 -19.05
N ASN A 235 18.13 1.20 -18.84
CA ASN A 235 19.09 1.06 -17.75
C ASN A 235 18.38 1.49 -16.46
N SER A 236 17.65 0.56 -15.84
CA SER A 236 16.87 0.83 -14.64
C SER A 236 17.73 1.35 -13.49
N PHE A 237 17.13 2.19 -12.65
CA PHE A 237 17.81 2.79 -11.51
C PHE A 237 16.88 2.96 -10.31
N SER A 238 17.49 3.17 -9.14
CA SER A 238 16.81 3.56 -7.93
C SER A 238 17.50 4.77 -7.32
N ALA A 239 16.72 5.66 -6.71
CA ALA A 239 17.23 6.87 -6.08
C ALA A 239 16.39 7.27 -4.86
N PHE A 240 16.97 8.09 -3.99
CA PHE A 240 16.32 8.61 -2.78
C PHE A 240 16.31 10.15 -2.74
N SER A 241 16.69 10.79 -3.84
CA SER A 241 16.70 12.25 -3.98
C SER A 241 16.34 12.66 -5.41
N VAL A 242 15.77 13.86 -5.57
CA VAL A 242 15.48 14.42 -6.90
C VAL A 242 16.74 14.86 -7.65
N SER A 243 17.83 15.12 -6.93
CA SER A 243 19.15 15.38 -7.53
C SER A 243 19.64 14.15 -8.29
N ASP A 244 19.61 12.99 -7.65
CA ASP A 244 20.01 11.72 -8.26
C ASP A 244 19.09 11.38 -9.44
N PHE A 245 17.78 11.61 -9.31
CA PHE A 245 16.83 11.46 -10.41
C PHE A 245 17.20 12.32 -11.61
N ASN A 246 17.48 13.62 -11.43
CA ASN A 246 17.85 14.52 -12.53
C ASN A 246 19.14 14.08 -13.24
N SER A 247 20.09 13.50 -12.50
CA SER A 247 21.33 12.97 -13.09
C SER A 247 21.14 11.69 -13.91
N GLN A 248 20.07 10.92 -13.66
CA GLN A 248 19.87 9.58 -14.21
C GLN A 248 18.72 9.49 -15.22
N SER A 249 17.68 10.31 -15.08
CA SER A 249 16.41 10.19 -15.82
C SER A 249 16.59 10.33 -17.33
N LYS A 250 17.48 11.23 -17.79
CA LYS A 250 17.77 11.38 -19.23
C LYS A 250 18.47 10.16 -19.81
N ALA A 251 19.51 9.66 -19.13
CA ALA A 251 20.25 8.47 -19.56
C ALA A 251 19.36 7.22 -19.58
N TRP A 252 18.47 7.10 -18.60
CA TRP A 252 17.43 6.08 -18.58
C TRP A 252 16.50 6.20 -19.80
N MET A 253 15.95 7.40 -20.06
CA MET A 253 15.04 7.63 -21.18
C MET A 253 15.67 7.29 -22.53
N ASP A 254 16.92 7.68 -22.73
CA ASP A 254 17.66 7.39 -23.97
C ASP A 254 17.90 5.90 -24.15
N SER A 255 18.12 5.16 -23.07
CA SER A 255 18.35 3.71 -23.12
C SER A 255 17.11 2.89 -23.46
N LEU A 256 15.91 3.47 -23.43
CA LEU A 256 14.67 2.77 -23.80
C LEU A 256 14.64 2.37 -25.27
N ALA A 257 15.39 3.07 -26.13
CA ALA A 257 15.48 2.74 -27.55
C ALA A 257 15.99 1.31 -27.82
N ASP A 258 16.76 0.75 -26.89
CA ASP A 258 17.37 -0.59 -27.04
C ASP A 258 17.01 -1.55 -25.89
N LYS A 259 16.52 -1.03 -24.76
CA LYS A 259 16.30 -1.80 -23.52
C LYS A 259 14.91 -1.62 -22.93
N ALA A 260 13.92 -1.30 -23.76
CA ALA A 260 12.53 -1.30 -23.31
C ALA A 260 12.12 -2.68 -22.78
N VAL A 261 11.09 -2.70 -21.95
CA VAL A 261 10.50 -3.95 -21.43
C VAL A 261 8.97 -3.83 -21.37
N PRO A 262 8.24 -4.95 -21.34
CA PRO A 262 6.86 -4.96 -20.89
C PRO A 262 6.78 -4.40 -19.46
N PHE A 263 5.90 -3.44 -19.23
CA PHE A 263 5.81 -2.79 -17.91
C PHE A 263 4.37 -2.51 -17.45
N ARG A 264 3.37 -2.81 -18.29
CA ARG A 264 1.96 -2.57 -17.98
C ARG A 264 1.05 -3.48 -18.82
N ILE A 265 0.13 -4.17 -18.15
CA ILE A 265 -1.01 -4.81 -18.82
C ILE A 265 -2.04 -3.74 -19.19
N ASN A 266 -2.51 -3.77 -20.43
CA ASN A 266 -3.52 -2.81 -20.89
C ASN A 266 -4.94 -3.28 -20.52
N ARG A 267 -5.94 -2.41 -20.69
CA ARG A 267 -7.33 -2.74 -20.34
C ARG A 267 -7.80 -4.00 -21.05
N ASN A 268 -8.39 -4.94 -20.29
CA ASN A 268 -8.81 -6.26 -20.77
C ASN A 268 -7.65 -7.10 -21.37
N GLY A 269 -6.40 -6.75 -21.04
CA GLY A 269 -5.20 -7.43 -21.48
C GLY A 269 -4.86 -8.69 -20.69
N SER A 270 -5.79 -9.21 -19.89
CA SER A 270 -5.65 -10.43 -19.11
C SER A 270 -6.87 -11.33 -19.30
N LEU A 271 -6.63 -12.61 -19.54
CA LEU A 271 -7.68 -13.63 -19.67
C LEU A 271 -7.56 -14.65 -18.54
N PRO A 272 -8.58 -14.86 -17.70
CA PRO A 272 -8.51 -15.87 -16.65
C PRO A 272 -8.34 -17.28 -17.21
N ILE A 273 -7.46 -18.09 -16.62
CA ILE A 273 -7.14 -19.42 -17.20
C ILE A 273 -8.33 -20.39 -17.16
N TRP A 274 -9.31 -20.17 -16.28
CA TRP A 274 -10.53 -20.99 -16.22
C TRP A 274 -11.48 -20.77 -17.40
N GLU A 275 -11.31 -19.68 -18.16
CA GLU A 275 -12.03 -19.52 -19.43
C GLU A 275 -11.49 -20.47 -20.52
N LEU A 276 -10.30 -21.04 -20.34
CA LEU A 276 -9.68 -21.96 -21.30
C LEU A 276 -10.17 -23.41 -21.20
N THR A 277 -11.00 -23.76 -20.22
CA THR A 277 -11.66 -25.07 -20.17
C THR A 277 -13.03 -25.01 -20.86
N SER A 278 -13.43 -26.09 -21.52
CA SER A 278 -14.81 -26.28 -22.01
C SER A 278 -15.73 -26.89 -20.95
N ASN A 279 -15.18 -27.38 -19.84
CA ASN A 279 -15.92 -27.96 -18.73
C ASN A 279 -16.41 -26.85 -17.79
N ALA A 280 -17.69 -26.52 -17.88
CA ALA A 280 -18.31 -25.47 -17.08
C ALA A 280 -18.20 -25.71 -15.56
N ALA A 281 -18.26 -26.95 -15.10
CA ALA A 281 -18.11 -27.27 -13.67
C ALA A 281 -16.67 -27.04 -13.20
N ARG A 282 -15.68 -27.38 -14.05
CA ARG A 282 -14.28 -27.11 -13.77
C ARG A 282 -13.98 -25.60 -13.77
N ALA A 283 -14.52 -24.87 -14.74
CA ALA A 283 -14.39 -23.41 -14.80
C ALA A 283 -14.86 -22.75 -13.50
N LYS A 284 -16.08 -23.08 -13.04
CA LYS A 284 -16.61 -22.60 -11.76
C LYS A 284 -15.74 -22.97 -10.56
N THR A 285 -15.18 -24.19 -10.55
CA THR A 285 -14.29 -24.64 -9.46
C THR A 285 -13.03 -23.79 -9.38
N LEU A 286 -12.42 -23.51 -10.53
CA LEU A 286 -11.21 -22.68 -10.61
C LEU A 286 -11.50 -21.22 -10.26
N GLU A 287 -12.59 -20.65 -10.80
CA GLU A 287 -13.01 -19.28 -10.49
C GLU A 287 -13.30 -19.10 -9.00
N LYS A 288 -14.00 -20.06 -8.40
CA LYS A 288 -14.24 -20.08 -6.95
C LYS A 288 -12.94 -20.11 -6.16
N GLU A 289 -11.99 -20.97 -6.54
CA GLU A 289 -10.70 -21.02 -5.86
C GLU A 289 -9.94 -19.70 -5.99
N PHE A 290 -10.03 -19.01 -7.14
CA PHE A 290 -9.41 -17.71 -7.31
C PHE A 290 -9.96 -16.68 -6.31
N TYR A 291 -11.26 -16.68 -6.02
CA TYR A 291 -11.82 -15.80 -4.98
C TYR A 291 -11.35 -16.17 -3.57
N LEU A 292 -11.27 -17.47 -3.25
CA LEU A 292 -10.71 -17.94 -1.98
C LEU A 292 -9.24 -17.57 -1.83
N TYR A 293 -8.47 -17.61 -2.92
CA TYR A 293 -7.08 -17.17 -2.93
C TYR A 293 -6.94 -15.70 -2.56
N ASN A 294 -7.79 -14.84 -3.11
CA ASN A 294 -7.78 -13.43 -2.75
C ASN A 294 -8.18 -13.19 -1.30
N ILE A 295 -9.11 -13.97 -0.74
CA ILE A 295 -9.46 -13.93 0.69
C ILE A 295 -8.26 -14.29 1.56
N ASP A 296 -7.51 -15.35 1.22
CA ASP A 296 -6.31 -15.74 1.99
C ASP A 296 -5.25 -14.63 1.98
N VAL A 297 -5.04 -13.98 0.82
CA VAL A 297 -4.10 -12.85 0.71
C VAL A 297 -4.57 -11.66 1.55
N LEU A 298 -5.87 -11.36 1.56
CA LEU A 298 -6.44 -10.32 2.43
C LEU A 298 -6.22 -10.63 3.92
N ASP A 299 -6.34 -11.89 4.33
CA ASP A 299 -6.06 -12.32 5.70
C ASP A 299 -4.57 -12.23 6.07
N GLU A 300 -3.68 -12.59 5.14
CA GLU A 300 -2.23 -12.41 5.32
C GLU A 300 -1.87 -10.92 5.48
N VAL A 301 -2.41 -10.06 4.63
CA VAL A 301 -2.21 -8.61 4.72
C VAL A 301 -2.72 -8.08 6.05
N LYS A 302 -3.95 -8.45 6.46
CA LYS A 302 -4.53 -8.08 7.76
C LYS A 302 -3.60 -8.47 8.93
N ALA A 303 -3.05 -9.68 8.89
CA ALA A 303 -2.18 -10.19 9.94
C ALA A 303 -0.82 -9.46 10.03
N ASN A 304 -0.36 -8.87 8.92
CA ASN A 304 0.92 -8.16 8.83
C ASN A 304 0.83 -6.67 9.16
N ILE A 305 -0.38 -6.12 9.33
CA ILE A 305 -0.54 -4.72 9.72
C ILE A 305 -0.07 -4.52 11.18
N PRO A 306 0.93 -3.65 11.44
CA PRO A 306 1.45 -3.43 12.78
C PRO A 306 0.43 -2.80 13.72
N PHE A 307 0.33 -3.31 14.93
CA PHE A 307 -0.51 -2.78 16.02
C PHE A 307 0.35 -2.56 17.27
N ILE A 308 -0.21 -1.84 18.25
CA ILE A 308 0.46 -1.59 19.51
C ILE A 308 0.62 -2.90 20.27
N THR A 309 1.86 -3.23 20.59
CA THR A 309 2.25 -4.46 21.30
C THR A 309 2.70 -4.18 22.73
N ASP A 310 3.18 -2.97 23.00
CA ASP A 310 3.65 -2.57 24.31
C ASP A 310 3.35 -1.11 24.60
N LEU A 311 3.13 -0.86 25.89
CA LEU A 311 2.88 0.44 26.49
C LEU A 311 3.84 0.64 27.66
N ARG A 312 4.29 1.86 27.84
CA ARG A 312 5.02 2.26 29.05
C ARG A 312 4.76 3.72 29.37
N VAL A 313 4.91 4.06 30.64
CA VAL A 313 4.83 5.44 31.13
C VAL A 313 6.22 5.87 31.55
N GLU A 314 6.68 6.99 31.02
CA GLU A 314 7.95 7.62 31.37
C GLU A 314 7.69 8.82 32.30
N ILE A 315 8.19 8.75 33.53
CA ILE A 315 8.10 9.83 34.52
C ILE A 315 9.47 10.53 34.61
N ARG A 316 9.49 11.85 34.43
CA ARG A 316 10.70 12.64 34.22
C ARG A 316 10.73 13.91 35.06
N ASP A 317 11.94 14.33 35.42
CA ASP A 317 12.20 15.63 36.08
C ASP A 317 12.30 16.80 35.09
N LYS A 318 12.46 16.51 33.78
CA LYS A 318 12.64 17.50 32.72
C LYS A 318 11.73 17.17 31.55
N ASP A 319 11.26 18.22 30.86
CA ASP A 319 10.53 18.14 29.59
C ASP A 319 11.53 17.84 28.44
N ASN A 320 11.98 16.58 28.34
CA ASN A 320 13.00 16.20 27.37
C ASN A 320 12.74 14.85 26.69
N ILE A 321 11.47 14.44 26.56
CA ILE A 321 11.12 13.10 26.11
C ILE A 321 11.76 12.72 24.77
N ARG A 322 11.86 13.65 23.82
CA ARG A 322 12.48 13.42 22.50
C ARG A 322 13.96 13.01 22.57
N SER A 323 14.68 13.42 23.61
CA SER A 323 16.09 13.08 23.80
C SER A 323 16.31 11.70 24.44
N VAL A 324 15.25 11.12 25.01
CA VAL A 324 15.33 9.87 25.80
C VAL A 324 14.33 8.80 25.33
N CYS A 325 13.47 9.12 24.36
CA CYS A 325 12.58 8.16 23.74
C CYS A 325 13.42 7.09 23.04
N PRO A 326 13.29 5.80 23.41
CA PRO A 326 14.05 4.75 22.78
C PRO A 326 13.69 4.62 21.31
N GLU A 327 14.63 4.05 20.56
CA GLU A 327 14.42 3.69 19.17
C GLU A 327 13.19 2.78 19.03
N ASN A 328 12.39 3.00 17.98
CA ASN A 328 11.14 2.29 17.69
C ASN A 328 10.03 2.43 18.75
N TRP A 329 10.13 3.43 19.63
CA TRP A 329 9.03 3.87 20.49
C TRP A 329 8.51 5.23 20.06
N TYR A 330 7.24 5.48 20.36
CA TYR A 330 6.50 6.67 19.98
C TYR A 330 5.87 7.29 21.21
N VAL A 331 5.76 8.61 21.22
CA VAL A 331 5.14 9.38 22.30
C VAL A 331 3.70 9.69 21.89
N ALA A 332 2.74 9.47 22.79
CA ALA A 332 1.35 9.87 22.56
C ALA A 332 1.28 11.39 22.34
N GLN A 333 0.45 11.81 21.39
CA GLN A 333 0.29 13.22 21.01
C GLN A 333 -1.06 13.76 21.46
N MET A 334 -1.10 15.04 21.83
CA MET A 334 -2.35 15.81 21.90
C MET A 334 -2.90 16.02 20.49
N ASN A 335 -4.21 15.89 20.31
CA ASN A 335 -4.92 16.04 19.03
C ASN A 335 -4.23 15.29 17.87
N PRO A 336 -4.00 13.97 18.00
CA PRO A 336 -3.25 13.17 17.04
C PRO A 336 -3.89 13.21 15.64
N GLY A 337 -3.06 13.22 14.59
CA GLY A 337 -3.55 13.28 13.20
C GLY A 337 -4.17 14.62 12.81
N THR A 338 -4.01 15.67 13.64
CA THR A 338 -4.47 17.03 13.34
C THR A 338 -3.31 18.01 13.24
N LEU A 339 -3.62 19.23 12.79
CA LEU A 339 -2.66 20.33 12.67
C LEU A 339 -2.12 20.83 14.02
N SER A 340 -2.86 20.59 15.10
CA SER A 340 -2.47 20.99 16.45
C SER A 340 -1.78 19.86 17.22
N ALA A 341 -1.28 18.84 16.51
CA ALA A 341 -0.63 17.71 17.14
C ALA A 341 0.72 18.07 17.78
N TYR A 342 0.94 17.64 19.03
CA TYR A 342 2.22 17.77 19.72
C TYR A 342 2.39 16.68 20.78
N ASP A 343 3.63 16.30 21.07
CA ASP A 343 3.95 15.35 22.14
C ASP A 343 3.49 15.92 23.48
N ILE A 344 2.61 15.20 24.18
CA ILE A 344 1.94 15.73 25.36
C ILE A 344 2.57 15.19 26.66
N ASP A 345 2.89 16.12 27.56
CA ASP A 345 3.05 15.83 28.98
C ASP A 345 1.65 15.60 29.58
N LEU A 346 1.39 14.39 30.08
CA LEU A 346 0.10 14.03 30.66
C LEU A 346 -0.22 14.83 31.93
N ASN A 347 0.76 15.48 32.55
CA ASN A 347 0.59 16.39 33.70
C ASN A 347 0.55 17.88 33.28
N LYS A 348 0.35 18.18 31.99
CA LYS A 348 0.47 19.55 31.48
C LYS A 348 -0.44 20.52 32.22
N GLY A 349 0.17 21.54 32.83
CA GLY A 349 -0.53 22.60 33.57
C GLY A 349 -0.83 22.28 35.04
N SER A 350 -0.65 21.03 35.46
CA SER A 350 -0.86 20.58 36.85
C SER A 350 0.38 20.78 37.73
N GLY A 351 1.56 20.95 37.10
CA GLY A 351 2.85 20.91 37.79
C GLY A 351 3.26 19.47 38.14
N GLY A 352 4.31 19.29 38.95
CA GLY A 352 4.80 17.96 39.33
C GLY A 352 5.84 17.38 38.35
N LYS A 353 5.82 16.06 38.15
CA LYS A 353 6.70 15.39 37.18
C LYS A 353 6.14 15.51 35.76
N TYR A 354 7.02 15.48 34.76
CA TYR A 354 6.63 15.34 33.37
C TYR A 354 6.33 13.87 33.09
N ILE A 355 5.18 13.56 32.50
CA ILE A 355 4.70 12.20 32.31
C ILE A 355 4.35 11.95 30.85
N TYR A 356 4.94 10.95 30.23
CA TYR A 356 4.68 10.62 28.83
C TYR A 356 4.24 9.18 28.68
N LEU A 357 3.16 8.97 27.92
CA LEU A 357 2.76 7.64 27.47
C LEU A 357 3.49 7.30 26.19
N LEU A 358 4.22 6.20 26.23
CA LEU A 358 4.96 5.68 25.09
C LEU A 358 4.38 4.34 24.65
N TYR A 359 4.43 4.10 23.35
CA TYR A 359 3.99 2.84 22.74
C TYR A 359 4.95 2.41 21.63
N ARG A 360 4.92 1.11 21.30
CA ARG A 360 5.61 0.57 20.12
C ARG A 360 4.72 -0.39 19.34
N PHE A 361 5.01 -0.49 18.06
CA PHE A 361 4.31 -1.37 17.14
C PHE A 361 4.99 -2.74 17.01
N GLY A 362 4.20 -3.74 16.65
CA GLY A 362 4.68 -5.05 16.25
C GLY A 362 3.59 -5.83 15.52
N THR A 363 3.95 -7.01 15.00
CA THR A 363 3.04 -7.89 14.24
C THR A 363 2.75 -9.21 14.96
N ASN A 364 3.37 -9.45 16.13
CA ASN A 364 3.13 -10.66 16.91
C ASN A 364 1.73 -10.64 17.53
N GLN A 365 0.84 -11.49 17.00
CA GLN A 365 -0.58 -11.57 17.36
C GLN A 365 -0.81 -11.81 18.87
N LYS A 366 0.10 -12.52 19.54
CA LYS A 366 0.02 -12.80 20.99
C LYS A 366 0.25 -11.57 21.85
N ASP A 367 0.95 -10.58 21.31
CA ASP A 367 1.26 -9.32 21.99
C ASP A 367 0.26 -8.22 21.70
N ARG A 368 -0.74 -8.48 20.85
CA ARG A 368 -1.75 -7.49 20.45
C ARG A 368 -2.50 -6.94 21.67
N ILE A 369 -2.39 -5.63 21.86
CA ILE A 369 -3.23 -4.91 22.82
C ILE A 369 -4.57 -4.58 22.13
N THR A 370 -5.66 -5.08 22.71
CA THR A 370 -7.03 -4.95 22.16
C THR A 370 -7.88 -3.95 22.93
N ASP A 371 -7.48 -3.58 24.15
CA ASP A 371 -8.20 -2.61 24.97
C ASP A 371 -7.29 -1.91 25.97
N ILE A 372 -7.63 -0.65 26.31
CA ILE A 372 -6.97 0.16 27.33
C ILE A 372 -8.03 0.76 28.25
N LYS A 373 -7.77 0.66 29.56
CA LYS A 373 -8.61 1.21 30.62
C LYS A 373 -7.82 2.15 31.52
N ILE A 374 -8.48 3.20 31.96
CA ILE A 374 -7.99 4.07 33.02
C ILE A 374 -8.39 3.46 34.37
N LEU A 375 -7.46 3.33 35.30
CA LEU A 375 -7.74 2.85 36.65
C LEU A 375 -7.67 4.03 37.61
N MET A 376 -8.82 4.41 38.14
CA MET A 376 -8.95 5.45 39.17
C MET A 376 -8.75 4.82 40.55
N GLY A 377 -7.76 5.28 41.31
CA GLY A 377 -7.46 4.86 42.68
C GLY A 377 -6.20 4.01 42.81
N ARG A 378 -5.45 4.24 43.90
CA ARG A 378 -4.12 3.63 44.16
C ARG A 378 -4.09 2.10 44.09
N ASN A 379 -5.12 1.46 44.63
CA ASN A 379 -5.20 0.01 44.78
C ASN A 379 -6.17 -0.63 43.76
N THR A 380 -6.62 0.13 42.77
CA THR A 380 -7.56 -0.37 41.76
C THR A 380 -6.86 -1.35 40.83
N THR A 381 -7.53 -2.49 40.60
CA THR A 381 -7.13 -3.54 39.69
C THR A 381 -8.31 -3.95 38.83
N LEU A 382 -8.08 -4.37 37.59
CA LEU A 382 -9.12 -4.84 36.69
C LEU A 382 -8.76 -6.23 36.15
N GLY A 383 -9.65 -7.21 36.37
CA GLY A 383 -9.41 -8.60 35.98
C GLY A 383 -9.20 -8.75 34.48
N GLY A 384 -8.15 -9.49 34.10
CA GLY A 384 -7.77 -9.68 32.70
C GLY A 384 -6.97 -8.54 32.08
N TYR A 385 -6.69 -7.46 32.82
CA TYR A 385 -5.85 -6.35 32.36
C TYR A 385 -4.51 -6.35 33.12
N THR A 386 -3.46 -5.93 32.42
CA THR A 386 -2.15 -5.64 33.00
C THR A 386 -2.08 -4.16 33.30
N ARG A 387 -1.91 -3.82 34.59
CA ARG A 387 -1.71 -2.44 35.03
C ARG A 387 -0.26 -2.01 34.82
N ILE A 388 -0.05 -0.80 34.33
CA ILE A 388 1.24 -0.10 34.35
C ILE A 388 1.33 0.60 35.70
N ASP A 389 2.30 0.21 36.52
CA ASP A 389 2.46 0.77 37.87
C ASP A 389 3.21 2.12 37.86
N ALA A 390 2.58 3.10 37.22
CA ALA A 390 3.04 4.48 37.12
C ALA A 390 1.84 5.41 37.30
N ASP A 391 1.86 6.22 38.36
CA ASP A 391 0.80 7.18 38.65
C ASP A 391 0.90 8.39 37.71
N LEU A 392 -0.14 8.61 36.90
CA LEU A 392 -0.20 9.68 35.91
C LEU A 392 -0.35 11.08 36.50
N ASN A 393 -0.55 11.20 37.83
CA ASN A 393 -0.56 12.48 38.54
C ASN A 393 0.65 12.65 39.48
N THR A 394 1.74 11.90 39.25
CA THR A 394 2.89 11.88 40.17
C THR A 394 3.47 13.29 40.39
N GLY A 395 3.42 13.72 41.66
CA GLY A 395 3.97 15.01 42.09
C GLY A 395 3.05 16.21 41.90
N SER A 396 1.84 16.01 41.37
CA SER A 396 0.87 17.08 41.06
C SER A 396 -0.26 17.15 42.10
N GLY A 397 -0.39 16.13 42.96
CA GLY A 397 -1.29 16.14 44.11
C GLY A 397 -2.76 15.80 43.80
N GLY A 398 -3.06 15.26 42.62
CA GLY A 398 -4.40 14.82 42.22
C GLY A 398 -4.78 13.40 42.63
N GLU A 399 -5.83 12.87 41.98
CA GLU A 399 -6.26 11.48 42.15
C GLU A 399 -5.16 10.53 41.66
N TYR A 400 -5.06 9.34 42.26
CA TYR A 400 -4.18 8.30 41.75
C TYR A 400 -4.76 7.71 40.46
N ILE A 401 -4.04 7.85 39.35
CA ILE A 401 -4.53 7.42 38.03
C ILE A 401 -3.49 6.51 37.38
N TYR A 402 -3.91 5.36 36.87
CA TYR A 402 -3.02 4.40 36.19
C TYR A 402 -3.63 3.97 34.86
N LEU A 403 -2.77 3.48 33.96
CA LEU A 403 -3.19 2.78 32.75
C LEU A 403 -3.20 1.28 32.98
N ALA A 404 -4.17 0.60 32.39
CA ALA A 404 -4.17 -0.84 32.26
C ALA A 404 -4.56 -1.25 30.84
N TYR A 405 -3.97 -2.33 30.35
CA TYR A 405 -4.20 -2.81 28.98
C TYR A 405 -4.53 -4.29 28.98
N LYS A 406 -5.24 -4.72 27.93
CA LYS A 406 -5.57 -6.12 27.70
C LYS A 406 -4.85 -6.64 26.47
N LYS A 407 -4.14 -7.76 26.62
CA LYS A 407 -3.59 -8.54 25.49
C LYS A 407 -4.50 -9.72 25.20
N GLU A 408 -4.84 -9.93 23.93
CA GLU A 408 -5.70 -11.06 23.51
C GLU A 408 -5.19 -11.69 22.21
N ASP A 409 -4.97 -13.00 22.24
CA ASP A 409 -4.76 -13.83 21.06
C ASP A 409 -6.11 -14.25 20.45
N ASN A 410 -6.91 -13.25 20.05
CA ASN A 410 -8.19 -13.45 19.37
C ASN A 410 -8.16 -12.73 18.01
N LYS A 411 -8.14 -13.51 16.92
CA LYS A 411 -8.11 -13.01 15.54
C LYS A 411 -9.36 -12.23 15.12
N GLU A 412 -10.48 -12.38 15.85
CA GLU A 412 -11.72 -11.64 15.61
C GLU A 412 -11.69 -10.23 16.24
N LYS A 413 -10.72 -9.96 17.13
CA LYS A 413 -10.56 -8.66 17.75
C LYS A 413 -9.43 -7.88 17.11
N ASP A 414 -9.77 -6.70 16.64
CA ASP A 414 -8.79 -5.75 16.13
C ASP A 414 -7.90 -5.22 17.27
N GLY A 415 -6.66 -4.90 16.93
CA GLY A 415 -5.74 -4.26 17.87
C GLY A 415 -6.04 -2.77 18.02
N ILE A 416 -5.25 -2.12 18.87
CA ILE A 416 -5.11 -0.66 18.86
C ILE A 416 -3.93 -0.31 17.95
N TYR A 417 -4.16 0.59 16.99
CA TYR A 417 -3.19 0.95 15.93
C TYR A 417 -2.61 2.34 16.13
N GLY A 418 -2.96 3.03 17.21
CA GLY A 418 -2.42 4.34 17.55
C GLY A 418 -2.96 4.85 18.88
N LEU A 419 -2.24 5.79 19.48
CA LEU A 419 -2.63 6.49 20.70
C LEU A 419 -2.44 7.99 20.54
N GLY A 420 -3.30 8.72 21.23
CA GLY A 420 -3.11 10.14 21.48
C GLY A 420 -4.07 10.63 22.53
N THR A 421 -4.23 11.94 22.65
CA THR A 421 -5.09 12.54 23.66
C THR A 421 -5.89 13.69 23.07
N THR A 422 -6.91 14.15 23.80
CA THR A 422 -7.64 15.38 23.48
C THR A 422 -8.04 16.10 24.76
N GLU A 423 -8.26 17.41 24.66
CA GLU A 423 -8.87 18.21 25.73
C GLU A 423 -10.40 18.14 25.70
N GLN A 424 -10.97 17.60 24.63
CA GLN A 424 -12.41 17.51 24.46
C GLN A 424 -13.00 16.40 25.33
N SER A 425 -13.92 16.75 26.22
CA SER A 425 -14.69 15.81 27.04
C SER A 425 -15.77 15.05 26.24
N SER A 426 -15.88 15.32 24.94
CA SER A 426 -16.63 14.55 23.96
C SER A 426 -15.86 14.54 22.65
N PHE A 427 -15.63 13.36 22.08
CA PHE A 427 -14.88 13.20 20.85
C PHE A 427 -15.60 12.23 19.92
N THR A 428 -15.90 12.67 18.70
CA THR A 428 -16.59 11.84 17.69
C THR A 428 -15.74 11.75 16.45
N ASP A 429 -15.27 10.53 16.18
CA ASP A 429 -14.55 10.15 14.98
C ASP A 429 -14.92 8.70 14.65
N ASN A 430 -14.71 8.30 13.39
CA ASN A 430 -15.05 6.94 12.95
C ASN A 430 -14.06 5.89 13.49
N TYR A 431 -12.81 6.29 13.74
CA TYR A 431 -11.67 5.41 13.97
C TYR A 431 -10.95 5.69 15.30
N TRP A 432 -11.06 6.91 15.81
CA TRP A 432 -10.60 7.28 17.14
C TRP A 432 -11.73 7.12 18.18
N ARG A 433 -11.38 6.53 19.33
CA ARG A 433 -12.31 6.31 20.44
C ARG A 433 -11.68 6.77 21.75
N MET A 434 -12.47 7.38 22.63
CA MET A 434 -12.01 7.72 23.98
C MET A 434 -11.89 6.45 24.82
N ALA A 435 -10.72 6.26 25.44
CA ALA A 435 -10.54 5.23 26.45
C ALA A 435 -11.39 5.58 27.68
N LYS A 436 -11.87 4.54 28.36
CA LYS A 436 -12.77 4.68 29.50
C LYS A 436 -12.12 4.16 30.78
N ASP A 437 -12.63 4.60 31.92
CA ASP A 437 -12.23 4.06 33.21
C ASP A 437 -12.74 2.62 33.42
N GLN A 438 -12.36 2.04 34.56
CA GLN A 438 -12.78 0.69 34.95
C GLN A 438 -14.30 0.51 35.07
N ASN A 439 -15.06 1.60 35.17
CA ASN A 439 -16.52 1.63 35.29
C ASN A 439 -17.21 2.09 33.99
N ASN A 440 -16.47 2.18 32.88
CA ASN A 440 -16.94 2.66 31.57
C ASN A 440 -17.35 4.15 31.51
N ASN A 441 -16.82 4.98 32.41
CA ASN A 441 -16.94 6.43 32.34
C ASN A 441 -15.74 7.07 31.62
N LEU A 442 -15.90 8.30 31.17
CA LEU A 442 -14.76 9.09 30.71
C LEU A 442 -13.89 9.47 31.91
N ALA A 443 -12.57 9.40 31.72
CA ALA A 443 -11.59 9.77 32.74
C ALA A 443 -10.67 10.86 32.22
N ASP A 444 -10.66 11.97 32.95
CA ASP A 444 -9.63 12.99 32.85
C ASP A 444 -8.35 12.48 33.53
N LEU A 445 -7.25 12.43 32.78
CA LEU A 445 -5.95 11.94 33.26
C LEU A 445 -5.30 12.89 34.28
N ASN A 446 -5.77 14.13 34.38
CA ASN A 446 -5.31 15.13 35.38
C ASN A 446 -6.31 15.34 36.52
N LYS A 447 -7.26 14.42 36.71
CA LYS A 447 -8.36 14.63 37.67
C LYS A 447 -7.83 14.93 39.08
N GLY A 448 -8.26 16.07 39.61
CA GLY A 448 -7.92 16.53 40.96
C GLY A 448 -6.55 17.20 41.09
N ALA A 449 -5.68 17.14 40.08
CA ALA A 449 -4.37 17.79 40.09
C ALA A 449 -4.44 19.27 39.64
N GLY A 450 -5.55 19.69 39.01
CA GLY A 450 -5.61 20.95 38.25
C GLY A 450 -4.90 20.80 36.89
N GLY A 451 -4.82 21.86 36.08
CA GLY A 451 -4.17 21.82 34.76
C GLY A 451 -5.12 21.57 33.59
N LEU A 452 -4.57 21.05 32.48
CA LEU A 452 -5.35 20.74 31.28
C LEU A 452 -6.20 19.49 31.50
N PHE A 453 -7.43 19.50 30.96
CA PHE A 453 -8.20 18.27 30.82
C PHE A 453 -7.54 17.40 29.76
N ILE A 454 -7.22 16.16 30.09
CA ILE A 454 -6.58 15.25 29.14
C ILE A 454 -7.35 13.94 29.11
N TYR A 455 -7.87 13.59 27.94
CA TYR A 455 -8.59 12.34 27.70
C TYR A 455 -7.81 11.48 26.70
N LEU A 456 -7.61 10.20 27.03
CA LEU A 456 -6.90 9.26 26.16
C LEU A 456 -7.76 8.82 24.98
N LEU A 457 -7.16 8.76 23.79
CA LEU A 457 -7.74 8.26 22.55
C LEU A 457 -7.00 7.01 22.06
N THR A 458 -7.75 6.04 21.57
CA THR A 458 -7.25 4.83 20.89
C THR A 458 -7.70 4.85 19.43
N TYR A 459 -6.79 4.55 18.51
CA TYR A 459 -7.06 4.50 17.07
C TYR A 459 -7.26 3.06 16.59
N ARG A 460 -8.29 2.86 15.77
CA ARG A 460 -8.47 1.66 14.95
C ARG A 460 -8.15 1.98 13.50
N GLU A 461 -7.37 1.12 12.87
CA GLU A 461 -6.96 1.32 11.48
C GLU A 461 -8.14 1.28 10.50
N LYS A 462 -8.22 2.28 9.61
CA LYS A 462 -9.39 2.50 8.76
C LYS A 462 -9.54 1.46 7.65
N TYR A 463 -8.44 0.97 7.10
CA TYR A 463 -8.49 0.03 5.98
C TYR A 463 -8.87 -1.40 6.41
N LEU A 464 -8.97 -1.68 7.72
CA LEU A 464 -9.56 -2.93 8.18
C LEU A 464 -11.00 -3.09 7.66
N ASP A 465 -11.76 -1.99 7.56
CA ASP A 465 -13.13 -2.03 7.04
C ASP A 465 -13.17 -2.30 5.52
N GLU A 466 -12.16 -1.80 4.80
CA GLU A 466 -11.98 -2.05 3.37
C GLU A 466 -11.65 -3.53 3.10
N ILE A 467 -10.74 -4.10 3.89
CA ILE A 467 -10.37 -5.53 3.84
C ILE A 467 -11.60 -6.39 4.12
N GLU A 468 -12.32 -6.12 5.21
CA GLU A 468 -13.51 -6.91 5.55
C GLU A 468 -14.64 -6.74 4.54
N ARG A 469 -14.73 -5.58 3.86
CA ARG A 469 -15.70 -5.38 2.77
C ARG A 469 -15.35 -6.24 1.55
N GLU A 470 -14.12 -6.19 1.04
CA GLU A 470 -13.71 -7.00 -0.12
C GLU A 470 -13.82 -8.50 0.19
N LYS A 471 -13.46 -8.94 1.41
CA LYS A 471 -13.67 -10.33 1.84
C LYS A 471 -15.14 -10.75 1.74
N ARG A 472 -16.09 -9.92 2.19
CA ARG A 472 -17.52 -10.20 2.08
C ARG A 472 -17.99 -10.27 0.62
N GLU A 473 -17.48 -9.38 -0.23
CA GLU A 473 -17.80 -9.38 -1.67
C GLU A 473 -17.28 -10.64 -2.36
N LEU A 474 -16.02 -11.03 -2.13
CA LEU A 474 -15.43 -12.26 -2.65
C LEU A 474 -16.11 -13.52 -2.11
N GLN A 475 -16.53 -13.51 -0.84
CA GLN A 475 -17.29 -14.60 -0.25
C GLN A 475 -18.67 -14.74 -0.89
N ALA A 476 -19.36 -13.63 -1.17
CA ALA A 476 -20.63 -13.65 -1.88
C ALA A 476 -20.48 -14.18 -3.32
N LEU A 477 -19.41 -13.80 -4.02
CA LEU A 477 -19.08 -14.35 -5.35
C LEU A 477 -18.85 -15.87 -5.27
N THR A 478 -18.07 -16.31 -4.29
CA THR A 478 -17.81 -17.72 -3.98
C THR A 478 -19.10 -18.51 -3.74
N ASP A 479 -20.04 -17.93 -3.00
CA ASP A 479 -21.33 -18.56 -2.69
C ASP A 479 -22.29 -18.60 -3.88
N SER A 480 -22.15 -17.68 -4.84
CA SER A 480 -22.99 -17.64 -6.05
C SER A 480 -22.57 -18.66 -7.12
N LEU A 481 -21.33 -19.14 -7.07
CA LEU A 481 -20.81 -20.18 -7.97
C LEU A 481 -21.20 -21.62 -7.60
N LYS A 482 -22.08 -21.80 -6.60
CA LYS A 482 -22.59 -23.11 -6.14
C LYS A 482 -23.34 -23.90 -7.22
#